data_AF-A0A1V9XVT1-F1
#
_entry.id   AF-A0A1V9XVT1-F1
#
_cell.length_a   1.000
_cell.length_b   1.000
_cell.length_c   1.000
_cell.angle_alpha   90.00
_cell.angle_beta   90.00
_cell.angle_gamma   90.00
#
_symmetry.space_group_name_H-M   'P 1'
#
loop_
_entity.id
_entity.type
_entity.pdbx_description
1 polymer ?
#
loop_
_entity_poly.entity_id
_entity_poly.type
_entity_poly.pdbx_seq_one_letter_code
_entity_poly.pdbx_strand_id
1 'polypeptide(L)'
;MPLRAAGFSKSRAFWYGQLSGLVEPIFGVLGCLLVSYAQPILPYALAFAAGAMVFVVLDDIVPESQVCGNGKTSSWAAIIGFIIMMALEVGLQ
;
A
#
# COMPACT_ATOMS: atom_id res chain seq x y z
N MET A 1 1.18 -12.52 8.36
CA MET A 1 0.64 -13.25 7.19
C MET A 1 -0.77 -13.73 7.50
N PRO A 2 -1.80 -12.89 7.28
CA PRO A 2 -3.18 -13.18 7.68
C PRO A 2 -3.76 -14.43 6.98
N LEU A 3 -3.29 -14.76 5.77
CA LEU A 3 -3.65 -16.00 5.05
C LEU A 3 -3.08 -17.29 5.67
N ARG A 4 -2.06 -17.20 6.54
CA ARG A 4 -1.53 -18.34 7.30
C ARG A 4 -2.30 -18.56 8.62
N ALA A 5 -2.96 -17.51 9.12
CA ALA A 5 -3.88 -17.59 10.27
C ALA A 5 -5.25 -18.19 9.88
N ALA A 6 -5.62 -18.12 8.59
CA ALA A 6 -6.84 -18.72 8.03
C ALA A 6 -6.72 -20.20 7.62
N GLY A 7 -5.58 -20.88 7.87
CA GLY A 7 -5.43 -22.33 7.65
C GLY A 7 -5.04 -22.78 6.24
N PHE A 8 -4.70 -21.87 5.31
CA PHE A 8 -4.33 -22.23 3.94
C PHE A 8 -2.81 -22.50 3.75
N SER A 9 -2.49 -23.49 2.91
CA SER A 9 -1.12 -23.85 2.50
C SER A 9 -0.35 -22.66 1.89
N LYS A 10 0.96 -22.58 2.15
CA LYS A 10 1.91 -21.54 1.65
C LYS A 10 1.72 -21.22 0.16
N SER A 11 1.39 -22.23 -0.64
CA SER A 11 1.22 -22.09 -2.09
C SER A 11 -0.06 -21.33 -2.47
N ARG A 12 -1.16 -21.49 -1.71
CA ARG A 12 -2.42 -20.76 -1.98
C ARG A 12 -2.35 -19.30 -1.51
N ALA A 13 -1.72 -19.03 -0.38
CA ALA A 13 -1.50 -17.65 0.08
C ALA A 13 -0.67 -16.84 -0.93
N PHE A 14 0.33 -17.48 -1.55
CA PHE A 14 1.12 -16.87 -2.62
C PHE A 14 0.31 -16.65 -3.90
N TRP A 15 -0.51 -17.63 -4.31
CA TRP A 15 -1.41 -17.50 -5.47
C TRP A 15 -2.42 -16.35 -5.30
N TYR A 16 -3.03 -16.21 -4.12
CA TYR A 16 -3.95 -15.10 -3.85
C TYR A 16 -3.24 -13.74 -3.78
N GLY A 17 -2.02 -13.69 -3.23
CA GLY A 17 -1.21 -12.47 -3.25
C GLY A 17 -0.83 -12.03 -4.66
N GLN A 18 -0.42 -12.98 -5.51
CA GLN A 18 -0.14 -12.73 -6.93
C GLN A 18 -1.38 -12.28 -7.71
N LEU A 19 -2.54 -12.90 -7.46
CA LEU A 19 -3.80 -12.52 -8.10
C LEU A 19 -4.23 -11.09 -7.73
N SER A 20 -4.03 -10.69 -6.47
CA SER A 20 -4.25 -9.30 -6.06
C SER A 20 -3.21 -8.36 -6.68
N GLY A 21 -1.93 -8.75 -6.74
CA GLY A 21 -0.89 -7.93 -7.36
C GLY A 21 -1.07 -7.73 -8.87
N LEU A 22 -1.74 -8.66 -9.56
CA LEU A 22 -2.07 -8.51 -10.99
C LEU A 22 -3.10 -7.40 -11.24
N VAL A 23 -3.87 -7.00 -10.22
CA VAL A 23 -4.85 -5.92 -10.34
C VAL A 23 -4.15 -4.57 -10.54
N GLU A 24 -3.01 -4.35 -9.91
CA GLU A 24 -2.25 -3.09 -9.97
C GLU A 24 -1.81 -2.69 -11.38
N PRO A 25 -1.15 -3.56 -12.19
CA PRO A 25 -0.76 -3.17 -13.55
C PRO A 25 -1.97 -2.94 -14.46
N ILE A 26 -3.08 -3.68 -14.28
CA ILE A 26 -4.29 -3.52 -15.10
C ILE A 26 -4.88 -2.12 -14.87
N PHE A 27 -5.09 -1.74 -13.61
CA PHE A 27 -5.62 -0.42 -13.26
C PHE A 27 -4.59 0.70 -13.49
N GLY A 28 -3.29 0.42 -13.34
CA GLY A 28 -2.22 1.37 -13.64
C GLY A 28 -2.16 1.76 -15.12
N VAL A 29 -2.30 0.81 -16.03
CA VAL A 29 -2.37 1.08 -17.48
C VAL A 29 -3.65 1.85 -17.83
N LEU A 30 -4.80 1.45 -17.27
CA LEU A 30 -6.07 2.17 -17.44
C LEU A 30 -5.99 3.61 -16.93
N GLY A 31 -5.40 3.82 -15.75
CA GLY A 31 -5.16 5.13 -15.15
C GLY A 31 -4.25 5.99 -16.03
N CYS A 32 -3.14 5.44 -16.52
CA CYS A 32 -2.22 6.12 -17.44
C CYS A 32 -2.91 6.61 -18.73
N LEU A 33 -3.77 5.78 -19.32
CA LEU A 33 -4.55 6.13 -20.50
C LEU A 33 -5.56 7.26 -20.20
N LEU A 34 -6.29 7.17 -19.08
CA LEU A 34 -7.27 8.19 -18.68
C LEU A 34 -6.61 9.54 -18.32
N VAL A 35 -5.49 9.50 -17.62
CA VAL A 35 -4.71 10.69 -17.23
C VAL A 35 -4.17 11.44 -18.45
N SER A 36 -3.83 10.72 -19.52
CA SER A 36 -3.35 11.33 -20.77
C SER A 36 -4.37 12.28 -21.41
N TYR A 37 -5.68 12.07 -21.19
CA TYR A 37 -6.74 12.94 -21.68
C TYR A 37 -7.20 14.00 -20.66
N ALA A 38 -6.90 13.81 -19.38
CA ALA A 38 -7.46 14.60 -18.27
C ALA A 38 -6.38 15.29 -17.41
N GLN A 39 -5.46 16.01 -18.05
CA GLN A 39 -4.38 16.77 -17.40
C GLN A 39 -4.83 17.65 -16.20
N PRO A 40 -5.94 18.44 -16.27
CA PRO A 40 -6.31 19.31 -15.15
C PRO A 40 -7.00 18.59 -13.99
N ILE A 41 -7.55 17.38 -14.19
CA ILE A 41 -8.19 16.62 -13.10
C ILE A 41 -7.19 15.76 -12.32
N LEU A 42 -6.01 15.54 -12.90
CA LEU A 42 -4.93 14.75 -12.33
C LEU A 42 -4.57 15.12 -10.88
N PRO A 43 -4.32 16.40 -10.52
CA PRO A 43 -3.95 16.75 -9.14
C PRO A 43 -5.06 16.44 -8.13
N TYR A 44 -6.33 16.59 -8.53
CA TYR A 44 -7.47 16.23 -7.66
C TYR A 44 -7.58 14.72 -7.46
N ALA A 45 -7.36 13.94 -8.52
CA ALA A 45 -7.35 12.48 -8.45
C ALA A 45 -6.18 11.95 -7.60
N LEU A 46 -4.98 12.54 -7.74
CA LEU A 46 -3.81 12.20 -6.92
C LEU A 46 -4.02 12.56 -5.45
N ALA A 47 -4.60 13.73 -5.16
CA ALA A 47 -4.96 14.12 -3.79
C ALA A 47 -5.98 13.16 -3.17
N PHE A 48 -6.97 12.72 -3.94
CA PHE A 48 -7.94 11.71 -3.50
C PHE A 48 -7.28 10.35 -3.23
N ALA A 49 -6.40 9.89 -4.13
CA ALA A 49 -5.66 8.65 -3.95
C ALA A 49 -4.75 8.68 -2.72
N ALA A 50 -4.05 9.80 -2.49
CA ALA A 50 -3.24 10.00 -1.30
C ALA A 50 -4.09 9.94 -0.01
N GLY A 51 -5.26 10.58 -0.01
CA GLY A 51 -6.20 10.53 1.11
C GLY A 51 -6.73 9.12 1.40
N ALA A 52 -7.08 8.35 0.36
CA ALA A 52 -7.53 6.97 0.51
C ALA A 52 -6.45 6.07 1.14
N MET A 53 -5.19 6.23 0.73
CA MET A 53 -4.07 5.48 1.32
C MET A 53 -3.86 5.85 2.80
N VAL A 54 -3.92 7.13 3.16
CA VAL A 54 -3.79 7.57 4.56
C VAL A 54 -4.91 6.98 5.42
N PHE A 55 -6.16 6.97 4.93
CA PHE A 55 -7.29 6.38 5.64
C PHE A 55 -7.07 4.88 5.92
N VAL A 56 -6.71 4.09 4.90
CA VAL A 56 -6.48 2.64 5.06
C VAL A 56 -5.31 2.35 6.02
N VAL A 57 -4.23 3.14 5.97
CA VAL A 57 -3.12 2.97 6.91
C VAL A 57 -3.55 3.21 8.35
N LEU A 58 -4.34 4.24 8.61
CA LEU A 58 -4.81 4.56 9.96
C LEU A 58 -5.87 3.58 10.48
N ASP A 59 -6.79 3.15 9.61
CA ASP A 59 -7.93 2.32 10.00
C ASP A 59 -7.58 0.83 10.14
N ASP A 60 -6.71 0.30 9.26
CA ASP A 60 -6.36 -1.12 9.24
C ASP A 60 -4.92 -1.37 9.75
N ILE A 61 -3.92 -0.72 9.13
CA ILE A 61 -2.51 -1.07 9.33
C ILE A 61 -2.02 -0.72 10.75
N VAL A 62 -2.31 0.49 11.24
CA VAL A 62 -1.91 0.91 12.59
C VAL A 62 -2.49 0.00 13.67
N PRO A 63 -3.82 -0.26 13.75
CA PRO A 63 -4.38 -1.12 14.77
C PRO A 63 -3.95 -2.58 14.63
N GLU A 64 -3.89 -3.14 13.40
CA GLU A 64 -3.40 -4.51 13.20
C GLU A 64 -1.96 -4.68 13.75
N SER A 65 -1.12 -3.66 13.56
CA SER A 65 0.25 -3.68 14.02
C SER A 65 0.39 -3.62 15.55
N GLN A 66 -0.58 -3.02 16.25
CA GLN A 66 -0.63 -2.97 17.72
C GLN A 66 -1.22 -4.25 18.32
N VAL A 67 -2.19 -4.88 17.65
CA VAL A 67 -2.82 -6.14 18.09
C VAL A 67 -1.83 -7.32 18.07
N CYS A 68 -0.81 -7.30 17.21
CA CYS A 68 0.23 -8.33 17.14
C CYS A 68 1.23 -8.34 18.32
N GLY A 69 1.01 -7.55 19.38
CA GLY A 69 1.72 -7.67 20.66
C GLY A 69 3.06 -6.92 20.79
N ASN A 70 3.60 -6.38 19.70
CA ASN A 70 4.88 -5.66 19.67
C ASN A 70 4.75 -4.21 19.17
N GLY A 71 3.79 -3.45 19.70
CA GLY A 71 3.47 -2.09 19.26
C GLY A 71 4.68 -1.14 19.19
N LYS A 72 5.61 -1.21 20.15
CA LYS A 72 6.84 -0.39 20.12
C LYS A 72 7.73 -0.74 18.92
N THR A 73 7.99 -2.02 18.68
CA THR A 73 8.81 -2.47 17.54
C THR A 73 8.14 -2.14 16.21
N SER A 74 6.82 -2.25 16.12
CA SER A 74 6.05 -1.84 14.95
C SER A 74 6.21 -0.34 14.65
N SER A 75 6.05 0.52 15.65
CA SER A 75 6.22 1.97 15.46
C SER A 75 7.65 2.33 15.04
N TRP A 76 8.68 1.69 15.63
CA TRP A 76 10.06 1.89 15.20
C TRP A 76 10.30 1.43 13.76
N ALA A 77 9.73 0.30 13.35
CA ALA A 77 9.80 -0.20 11.97
C ALA A 77 9.07 0.74 10.98
N ALA A 78 7.92 1.29 11.35
CA ALA A 78 7.18 2.26 10.55
C ALA A 78 7.98 3.57 10.36
N ILE A 79 8.60 4.08 11.42
CA ILE A 79 9.45 5.29 11.35
C ILE A 79 10.66 5.04 10.43
N ILE A 80 11.34 3.90 10.59
CA ILE A 80 12.48 3.56 9.72
C ILE A 80 12.04 3.41 8.26
N GLY A 81 10.92 2.73 8.01
CA GLY A 81 10.36 2.59 6.66
C GLY A 81 10.02 3.94 6.03
N PHE A 82 9.42 4.84 6.81
CA PHE A 82 9.12 6.20 6.37
C PHE A 82 10.39 7.00 6.03
N ILE A 83 11.43 6.92 6.85
CA ILE A 83 12.72 7.58 6.58
C ILE A 83 13.34 7.04 5.29
N ILE A 84 13.33 5.72 5.07
CA ILE A 84 13.85 5.10 3.85
C ILE A 84 13.08 5.57 2.63
N MET A 85 11.74 5.59 2.71
CA MET A 85 10.88 6.05 1.62
C MET A 85 11.13 7.54 1.28
N MET A 86 11.21 8.42 2.29
CA MET A 86 11.55 9.83 2.10
C MET A 86 12.95 10.02 1.48
N ALA A 87 13.93 9.22 1.90
CA ALA A 87 15.28 9.28 1.33
C ALA A 87 15.31 8.81 -0.13
N LEU A 88 14.54 7.77 -0.48
CA LEU A 88 14.37 7.31 -1.85
C LEU A 88 13.66 8.36 -2.71
N GLU A 89 12.62 9.01 -2.20
CA GLU A 89 11.90 10.07 -2.90
C GLU A 89 12.82 11.27 -3.18
N VAL A 90 13.50 11.79 -2.15
CA VAL A 90 14.47 12.91 -2.32
C VAL A 90 15.65 12.53 -3.20
N GLY A 91 16.11 11.29 -3.16
CA GLY A 91 17.25 10.82 -3.96
C GLY A 91 16.92 10.53 -5.42
N LEU A 92 15.64 10.24 -5.73
CA LEU A 92 15.16 9.96 -7.08
C LEU A 92 14.54 11.18 -7.78
N GLN A 93 14.14 12.19 -7.01
CA GLN A 93 13.63 13.49 -7.47
C GLN A 93 14.72 14.34 -8.11
#